data_AF-A0A7W5YDJ3-F1
#
_entry.id   AF-A0A7W5YDJ3-F1
#
_cell.length_a   1.000
_cell.length_b   1.000
_cell.length_c   1.000
_cell.angle_alpha   90.00
_cell.angle_beta   90.00
_cell.angle_gamma   90.00
#
_symmetry.space_group_name_H-M   'P 1'
#
loop_
_entity.id
_entity.type
_entity.pdbx_description
1 polymer ?
#
loop_
_entity_poly.entity_id
_entity_poly.type
_entity_poly.pdbx_seq_one_letter_code
_entity_poly.pdbx_strand_id
1 'polypeptide(L)'
;MEIVDINSLKKQIVRELNSKKLSEVLPSIIDLAQRVGDMTLKQLCVNELYGYDANVEVPEYRKIPVIFYDKDGNEIRRYPTGSVLSLNEAMQSEYYPFRGAIEEMEKMIIDCGIRQFIVLKTPFEFIINGKVFTAYSFEYFANQIVPYVSSVKKRMNQAIDNIFFIESFQDDNSLKSLHKEVLKTSSKLFIDGYYRQAVLDSAIGLINRVKQKSLCYKLDNTPLMQTVFSPNKPILEIAKNKDIQQGFMWLFSGAVMALRNANAHNLNCLITREECLEQLYFISHLHRLLDSSKLKPM
;
A
#
# COMPACT_ATOMS: atom_id res chain seq x y z
N MET A 1 10.17 -1.63 15.52
CA MET A 1 10.96 -1.06 14.42
C MET A 1 10.60 0.42 14.35
N GLU A 2 11.56 1.27 14.67
CA GLU A 2 11.32 2.69 14.97
C GLU A 2 11.07 3.52 13.71
N ILE A 3 10.22 4.54 13.82
CA ILE A 3 9.85 5.51 12.78
C ILE A 3 11.10 6.22 12.18
N VAL A 4 12.17 6.30 12.96
CA VAL A 4 13.47 6.85 12.56
C VAL A 4 14.08 6.11 11.36
N ASP A 5 13.81 4.80 11.23
CA ASP A 5 14.38 3.94 10.18
C ASP A 5 13.73 4.21 8.79
N ILE A 6 12.42 4.45 8.73
CA ILE A 6 11.68 4.69 7.47
C ILE A 6 12.03 6.06 6.87
N ASN A 7 12.15 7.10 7.70
CA ASN A 7 12.51 8.44 7.22
C ASN A 7 13.96 8.51 6.74
N SER A 8 14.86 7.80 7.41
CA SER A 8 16.24 7.63 6.95
C SER A 8 16.26 6.93 5.59
N LEU A 9 15.52 5.82 5.46
CA LEU A 9 15.41 5.05 4.22
C LEU A 9 14.79 5.87 3.07
N LYS A 10 13.71 6.63 3.32
CA LYS A 10 13.10 7.53 2.31
C LYS A 10 14.09 8.58 1.83
N LYS A 11 14.80 9.26 2.74
CA LYS A 11 15.81 10.27 2.39
C LYS A 11 16.97 9.65 1.60
N GLN A 12 17.39 8.45 1.98
CA GLN A 12 18.39 7.69 1.23
C GLN A 12 17.89 7.38 -0.18
N ILE A 13 16.69 6.84 -0.33
CA ILE A 13 16.10 6.47 -1.64
C ILE A 13 15.98 7.69 -2.55
N VAL A 14 15.49 8.83 -2.06
CA VAL A 14 15.38 10.06 -2.87
C VAL A 14 16.76 10.54 -3.33
N ARG A 15 17.77 10.46 -2.46
CA ARG A 15 19.16 10.77 -2.83
C ARG A 15 19.70 9.80 -3.88
N GLU A 16 19.40 8.51 -3.74
CA GLU A 16 19.83 7.46 -4.68
C GLU A 16 19.12 7.58 -6.03
N LEU A 17 17.83 7.92 -6.09
CA LEU A 17 17.10 8.15 -7.35
C LEU A 17 17.74 9.24 -8.23
N ASN A 18 18.35 10.24 -7.58
CA ASN A 18 19.05 11.34 -8.24
C ASN A 18 20.49 11.00 -8.66
N SER A 19 21.10 9.95 -8.10
CA SER A 19 22.53 9.66 -8.27
C SER A 19 22.85 8.27 -8.85
N LYS A 20 21.89 7.34 -8.83
CA LYS A 20 22.04 5.95 -9.28
C LYS A 20 21.07 5.60 -10.41
N LYS A 21 21.28 4.43 -11.02
CA LYS A 21 20.34 3.80 -11.94
C LYS A 21 19.07 3.39 -11.21
N LEU A 22 17.92 3.51 -11.86
CA LEU A 22 16.63 3.13 -11.28
C LEU A 22 16.62 1.64 -10.90
N SER A 23 17.20 0.77 -11.73
CA SER A 23 17.34 -0.66 -11.43
C SER A 23 18.03 -0.94 -10.07
N GLU A 24 19.00 -0.13 -9.68
CA GLU A 24 19.71 -0.26 -8.40
C GLU A 24 18.90 0.23 -7.19
N VAL A 25 17.97 1.16 -7.41
CA VAL A 25 17.19 1.78 -6.33
C VAL A 25 15.84 1.08 -6.09
N LEU A 26 15.30 0.41 -7.11
CA LEU A 26 14.03 -0.31 -7.03
C LEU A 26 13.93 -1.29 -5.85
N PRO A 27 14.95 -2.09 -5.49
CA PRO A 27 14.88 -2.97 -4.33
C PRO A 27 14.61 -2.22 -3.01
N SER A 28 15.27 -1.06 -2.82
CA SER A 28 15.05 -0.21 -1.64
C SER A 28 13.64 0.38 -1.62
N ILE A 29 13.09 0.74 -2.80
CA ILE A 29 11.71 1.23 -2.92
C ILE A 29 10.71 0.11 -2.62
N ILE A 30 10.98 -1.13 -3.05
CA ILE A 30 10.15 -2.30 -2.74
C ILE A 30 10.12 -2.55 -1.23
N ASP A 31 11.28 -2.49 -0.55
CA ASP A 31 11.35 -2.61 0.90
C ASP A 31 10.57 -1.48 1.60
N LEU A 32 10.73 -0.24 1.15
CA LEU A 32 9.96 0.90 1.65
C LEU A 32 8.44 0.68 1.48
N ALA A 33 8.00 0.33 0.26
CA ALA A 33 6.60 0.09 -0.07
C ALA A 33 5.99 -1.03 0.79
N GLN A 34 6.75 -2.10 1.02
CA GLN A 34 6.33 -3.19 1.89
C GLN A 34 6.21 -2.75 3.36
N ARG A 35 7.14 -1.93 3.85
CA ARG A 35 7.12 -1.40 5.23
C ARG A 35 5.96 -0.44 5.48
N VAL A 36 5.53 0.31 4.47
CA VAL A 36 4.40 1.25 4.56
C VAL A 36 3.06 0.64 4.13
N GLY A 37 3.04 -0.62 3.69
CA GLY A 37 1.82 -1.31 3.27
C GLY A 37 1.29 -0.90 1.89
N ASP A 38 2.04 -0.15 1.08
CA ASP A 38 1.63 0.27 -0.26
C ASP A 38 1.87 -0.85 -1.29
N MET A 39 0.86 -1.71 -1.45
CA MET A 39 0.91 -2.83 -2.40
C MET A 39 0.91 -2.37 -3.86
N THR A 40 0.37 -1.18 -4.14
CA THR A 40 0.32 -0.64 -5.51
C THR A 40 1.71 -0.22 -5.95
N LEU A 41 2.41 0.55 -5.12
CA LEU A 41 3.80 0.93 -5.37
C LEU A 41 4.71 -0.28 -5.42
N LYS A 42 4.53 -1.25 -4.50
CA LYS A 42 5.30 -2.49 -4.50
C LYS A 42 5.15 -3.23 -5.84
N GLN A 43 3.92 -3.45 -6.31
CA GLN A 43 3.69 -4.17 -7.56
C GLN A 43 4.26 -3.41 -8.76
N LEU A 44 4.12 -2.08 -8.77
CA LEU A 44 4.73 -1.24 -9.79
C LEU A 44 6.26 -1.42 -9.83
N CYS A 45 6.93 -1.33 -8.69
CA CYS A 45 8.38 -1.52 -8.62
C CYS A 45 8.83 -2.92 -9.02
N VAL A 46 8.07 -3.96 -8.66
CA VAL A 46 8.33 -5.34 -9.08
C VAL A 46 8.23 -5.49 -10.59
N ASN A 47 7.17 -4.95 -11.21
CA ASN A 47 7.02 -4.98 -12.67
C ASN A 47 8.13 -4.20 -13.38
N GLU A 48 8.55 -3.07 -12.82
CA GLU A 48 9.66 -2.30 -13.39
C GLU A 48 11.00 -3.04 -13.27
N LEU A 49 11.23 -3.77 -12.17
CA LEU A 49 12.47 -4.50 -11.91
C LEU A 49 12.59 -5.78 -12.74
N TYR A 50 11.51 -6.54 -12.86
CA TYR A 50 11.54 -7.87 -13.49
C TYR A 50 10.87 -7.92 -14.88
N GLY A 51 10.19 -6.86 -15.28
CA GLY A 51 9.43 -6.79 -16.53
C GLY A 51 7.93 -7.09 -16.35
N TYR A 52 7.21 -7.01 -17.47
CA TYR A 52 5.77 -7.13 -17.54
C TYR A 52 5.37 -8.44 -18.23
N ASP A 53 4.41 -9.17 -17.65
CA ASP A 53 3.81 -10.34 -18.27
C ASP A 53 3.15 -10.01 -19.61
N ALA A 54 3.11 -10.99 -20.53
CA ALA A 54 2.56 -10.82 -21.88
C ALA A 54 1.10 -10.33 -21.90
N ASN A 55 0.31 -10.73 -20.89
CA ASN A 55 -1.12 -10.44 -20.79
C ASN A 55 -1.44 -9.11 -20.08
N VAL A 56 -0.43 -8.43 -19.52
CA VAL A 56 -0.63 -7.17 -18.78
C VAL A 56 -0.54 -6.01 -19.75
N GLU A 57 -1.46 -5.06 -19.67
CA GLU A 57 -1.34 -3.82 -20.44
C GLU A 57 -0.16 -2.99 -19.91
N VAL A 58 0.76 -2.60 -20.80
CA VAL A 58 1.92 -1.80 -20.40
C VAL A 58 1.54 -0.31 -20.34
N PRO A 59 2.08 0.45 -19.38
CA PRO A 59 1.90 1.90 -19.34
C PRO A 59 2.37 2.61 -20.62
N GLU A 60 1.82 3.78 -20.91
CA GLU A 60 2.24 4.61 -22.07
C GLU A 60 3.75 4.86 -22.10
N TYR A 61 4.37 5.06 -20.94
CA TYR A 61 5.81 5.26 -20.84
C TYR A 61 6.65 3.98 -21.06
N ARG A 62 6.02 2.84 -21.35
CA ARG A 62 6.69 1.63 -21.81
C ARG A 62 6.51 1.42 -23.32
N LYS A 63 5.78 2.30 -24.01
CA LYS A 63 5.61 2.28 -25.47
C LYS A 63 6.70 3.15 -26.11
N ILE A 64 7.82 2.55 -26.48
CA ILE A 64 8.98 3.26 -27.01
C ILE A 64 8.84 3.49 -28.52
N PRO A 65 9.32 4.62 -29.07
CA PRO A 65 9.25 4.90 -30.49
C PRO A 65 10.28 4.06 -31.24
N VAL A 66 9.86 3.43 -32.33
CA VAL A 66 10.68 2.51 -33.11
C VAL A 66 10.40 2.60 -34.60
N ILE A 67 11.33 2.10 -35.39
CA ILE A 67 11.19 1.82 -36.82
C ILE A 67 11.13 0.30 -36.99
N PHE A 68 10.08 -0.23 -37.58
CA PHE A 68 9.89 -1.67 -37.74
C PHE A 68 10.46 -2.20 -39.06
N TYR A 69 10.92 -3.45 -39.03
CA TYR A 69 11.45 -4.16 -40.18
C TYR A 69 10.78 -5.52 -40.35
N ASP A 70 10.54 -5.91 -41.60
CA ASP A 70 9.98 -7.22 -41.95
C ASP A 70 11.00 -8.36 -41.87
N LYS A 71 10.60 -9.58 -42.22
CA LYS A 71 11.44 -10.78 -42.21
C LYS A 71 12.66 -10.69 -43.15
N ASP A 72 12.56 -9.87 -44.20
CA ASP A 72 13.56 -9.71 -45.25
C ASP A 72 14.47 -8.51 -44.95
N GLY A 73 14.23 -7.80 -43.84
CA GLY A 73 14.99 -6.63 -43.41
C GLY A 73 14.55 -5.32 -44.07
N ASN A 74 13.38 -5.27 -44.70
CA ASN A 74 12.85 -4.04 -45.27
C ASN A 74 12.11 -3.22 -44.21
N GLU A 75 12.33 -1.91 -44.24
CA GLU A 75 11.63 -0.95 -43.39
C GLU A 75 10.12 -0.97 -43.68
N ILE A 76 9.31 -1.19 -42.65
CA ILE A 76 7.86 -1.11 -42.73
C ILE A 76 7.45 0.36 -42.59
N ARG A 77 7.17 1.00 -43.73
CA ARG A 77 6.84 2.43 -43.78
C ARG A 77 5.35 2.69 -43.70
N ARG A 78 4.99 3.75 -42.97
CA ARG A 78 3.63 4.27 -42.92
C ARG A 78 3.15 4.83 -44.26
N TYR A 79 4.07 5.48 -44.97
CA TYR A 79 3.81 6.11 -46.25
C TYR A 79 4.76 5.56 -47.31
N PRO A 80 4.28 5.32 -48.56
CA PRO A 80 5.15 4.91 -49.66
C PRO A 80 6.29 5.92 -49.91
N THR A 81 7.42 5.42 -50.41
CA THR A 81 8.55 6.26 -50.81
C THR A 81 8.09 7.32 -51.83
N GLY A 82 8.44 8.59 -51.60
CA GLY A 82 8.05 9.72 -52.46
C GLY A 82 6.73 10.40 -52.09
N SER A 83 6.06 9.98 -51.00
CA SER A 83 4.89 10.69 -50.49
C SER A 83 5.24 12.10 -49.99
N VAL A 84 4.40 13.09 -50.29
CA VAL A 84 4.50 14.44 -49.72
C VAL A 84 3.71 14.47 -48.40
N LEU A 85 4.41 14.70 -47.28
CA LEU A 85 3.83 14.62 -45.93
C LEU A 85 3.82 16.00 -45.28
N SER A 86 2.80 16.27 -44.47
CA SER A 86 2.83 17.38 -43.52
C SER A 86 3.84 17.12 -42.40
N LEU A 87 4.25 18.18 -41.67
CA LEU A 87 5.16 18.06 -40.53
C LEU A 87 4.63 17.05 -39.48
N ASN A 88 3.33 17.08 -39.20
CA ASN A 88 2.71 16.18 -38.23
C ASN A 88 2.76 14.72 -38.68
N GLU A 89 2.52 14.45 -39.96
CA GLU A 89 2.57 13.10 -40.53
C GLU A 89 4.00 12.55 -40.57
N ALA A 90 4.98 13.41 -40.87
CA ALA A 90 6.39 13.05 -40.88
C ALA A 90 6.94 12.78 -39.46
N MET A 91 6.35 13.38 -38.43
CA MET A 91 6.75 13.20 -37.02
C MET A 91 6.04 12.02 -36.34
N GLN A 92 5.08 11.36 -36.99
CA GLN A 92 4.44 10.16 -36.44
C GLN A 92 5.46 9.02 -36.34
N SER A 93 5.60 8.46 -35.13
CA SER A 93 6.42 7.28 -34.87
C SER A 93 5.54 6.09 -34.56
N GLU A 94 6.01 4.90 -34.92
CA GLU A 94 5.40 3.66 -34.44
C GLU A 94 5.94 3.33 -33.05
N TYR A 95 5.15 2.63 -32.25
CA TYR A 95 5.51 2.34 -30.87
C TYR A 95 5.57 0.84 -30.60
N TYR A 96 6.60 0.43 -29.87
CA TYR A 96 6.76 -0.94 -29.39
C TYR A 96 6.53 -1.00 -27.87
N PRO A 97 5.63 -1.88 -27.37
CA PRO A 97 5.40 -2.06 -25.94
C PRO A 97 6.57 -2.85 -25.33
N PHE A 98 7.55 -2.14 -24.77
CA PHE A 98 8.73 -2.74 -24.17
C PHE A 98 8.42 -3.33 -22.79
N ARG A 99 8.42 -4.67 -22.73
CA ARG A 99 8.06 -5.45 -21.53
C ARG A 99 9.25 -5.88 -20.67
N GLY A 100 10.48 -5.71 -21.14
CA GLY A 100 11.68 -6.09 -20.41
C GLY A 100 11.90 -5.31 -19.11
N ALA A 101 12.86 -5.76 -18.30
CA ALA A 101 13.28 -5.07 -17.09
C ALA A 101 13.75 -3.64 -17.38
N ILE A 102 13.58 -2.72 -16.44
CA ILE A 102 14.02 -1.33 -16.61
C ILE A 102 15.53 -1.22 -16.83
N GLU A 103 16.32 -2.17 -16.29
CA GLU A 103 17.77 -2.23 -16.51
C GLU A 103 18.11 -2.37 -18.00
N GLU A 104 17.29 -3.08 -18.77
CA GLU A 104 17.47 -3.20 -20.22
C GLU A 104 17.25 -1.84 -20.89
N MET A 105 16.20 -1.09 -20.54
CA MET A 105 16.02 0.28 -21.03
C MET A 105 17.17 1.21 -20.62
N GLU A 106 17.72 1.06 -19.42
CA GLU A 106 18.88 1.85 -18.98
C GLU A 106 20.14 1.51 -19.78
N LYS A 107 20.30 0.24 -20.20
CA LYS A 107 21.37 -0.17 -21.12
C LYS A 107 21.15 0.42 -22.52
N MET A 108 19.90 0.44 -23.02
CA MET A 108 19.52 1.04 -24.30
C MET A 108 19.86 2.54 -24.39
N ILE A 109 20.01 3.24 -23.26
CA ILE A 109 20.33 4.68 -23.21
C ILE A 109 21.85 4.96 -23.29
N ILE A 110 22.69 4.07 -22.77
CA ILE A 110 24.13 4.34 -22.55
C ILE A 110 24.92 4.45 -23.86
N ASP A 111 24.41 3.88 -24.94
CA ASP A 111 25.05 3.97 -26.25
C ASP A 111 24.75 5.32 -26.92
N CYS A 112 25.71 6.24 -26.83
CA CYS A 112 25.63 7.59 -27.35
C CYS A 112 25.22 7.65 -28.83
N GLY A 113 23.97 8.02 -29.10
CA GLY A 113 23.49 8.58 -30.37
C GLY A 113 23.37 7.60 -31.55
N ILE A 114 23.61 6.31 -31.34
CA ILE A 114 23.58 5.30 -32.40
C ILE A 114 22.19 4.66 -32.47
N ARG A 115 21.68 4.50 -33.69
CA ARG A 115 20.53 3.65 -34.00
C ARG A 115 20.86 2.22 -33.60
N GLN A 116 20.05 1.64 -32.72
CA GLN A 116 20.23 0.25 -32.30
C GLN A 116 19.14 -0.63 -32.88
N PHE A 117 19.53 -1.84 -33.26
CA PHE A 117 18.68 -2.82 -33.91
C PHE A 117 18.42 -4.00 -32.97
N ILE A 118 17.14 -4.33 -32.75
CA ILE A 118 16.71 -5.45 -31.91
C ILE A 118 15.94 -6.44 -32.77
N VAL A 119 16.37 -7.70 -32.75
CA VAL A 119 15.64 -8.83 -33.34
C VAL A 119 14.66 -9.38 -32.32
N LEU A 120 13.39 -9.48 -32.71
CA LEU A 120 12.32 -9.98 -31.85
C LEU A 120 12.34 -11.51 -31.81
N LYS A 121 12.22 -12.09 -30.62
CA LYS A 121 12.06 -13.55 -30.45
C LYS A 121 10.74 -14.04 -31.05
N THR A 122 9.69 -13.24 -30.92
CA THR A 122 8.35 -13.49 -31.45
C THR A 122 7.96 -12.31 -32.33
N PRO A 123 7.48 -12.53 -33.56
CA PRO A 123 7.06 -11.44 -34.43
C PRO A 123 5.97 -10.57 -33.77
N PHE A 124 6.03 -9.27 -34.00
CA PHE A 124 5.11 -8.30 -33.44
C PHE A 124 4.13 -7.82 -34.51
N GLU A 125 2.84 -8.00 -34.27
CA GLU A 125 1.79 -7.51 -35.16
C GLU A 125 1.30 -6.14 -34.73
N PHE A 126 1.18 -5.24 -35.70
CA PHE A 126 0.72 -3.88 -35.47
C PHE A 126 -0.06 -3.36 -36.68
N ILE A 127 -0.82 -2.28 -36.47
CA ILE A 127 -1.73 -1.76 -37.49
C ILE A 127 -1.26 -0.37 -37.90
N ILE A 128 -1.04 -0.19 -39.20
CA ILE A 128 -0.82 1.11 -39.82
C ILE A 128 -1.95 1.36 -40.81
N ASN A 129 -2.66 2.49 -40.65
CA ASN A 129 -3.70 2.93 -41.59
C ASN A 129 -4.74 1.81 -41.90
N GLY A 130 -5.11 1.01 -40.90
CA GLY A 130 -6.08 -0.08 -41.02
C GLY A 130 -5.55 -1.38 -41.63
N LYS A 131 -4.25 -1.46 -41.96
CA LYS A 131 -3.59 -2.68 -42.46
C LYS A 131 -2.70 -3.29 -41.38
N VAL A 132 -2.77 -4.61 -41.25
CA VAL A 132 -1.93 -5.37 -40.32
C VAL A 132 -0.55 -5.60 -40.94
N PHE A 133 0.49 -5.35 -40.17
CA PHE A 133 1.88 -5.60 -40.50
C PHE A 133 2.52 -6.46 -39.42
N THR A 134 3.52 -7.26 -39.81
CA THR A 134 4.27 -8.13 -38.91
C THR A 134 5.74 -7.73 -38.92
N ALA A 135 6.24 -7.24 -37.79
CA ALA A 135 7.63 -6.90 -37.59
C ALA A 135 8.42 -8.08 -36.98
N TYR A 136 9.63 -8.29 -37.48
CA TYR A 136 10.58 -9.29 -36.97
C TYR A 136 11.74 -8.65 -36.21
N SER A 137 11.97 -7.36 -36.46
CA SER A 137 12.97 -6.56 -35.78
C SER A 137 12.54 -5.11 -35.76
N PHE A 138 13.16 -4.33 -34.88
CA PHE A 138 12.95 -2.89 -34.83
C PHE A 138 14.25 -2.16 -34.54
N GLU A 139 14.29 -0.91 -34.97
CA GLU A 139 15.35 0.04 -34.68
C GLU A 139 14.81 1.13 -33.77
N TYR A 140 15.65 1.60 -32.84
CA TYR A 140 15.28 2.69 -31.94
C TYR A 140 16.46 3.66 -31.76
N PHE A 141 16.14 4.88 -31.31
CA PHE A 141 17.15 5.88 -30.98
C PHE A 141 17.29 6.02 -29.48
N ALA A 142 18.50 5.83 -28.96
CA ALA A 142 18.78 5.90 -27.52
C ALA A 142 18.31 7.22 -26.87
N ASN A 143 18.46 8.34 -27.56
CA ASN A 143 18.01 9.66 -27.07
C ASN A 143 16.48 9.75 -26.90
N GLN A 144 15.71 9.00 -27.68
CA GLN A 144 14.26 8.94 -27.57
C GLN A 144 13.80 8.08 -26.40
N ILE A 145 14.65 7.22 -25.82
CA ILE A 145 14.32 6.38 -24.66
C ILE A 145 14.46 7.15 -23.34
N VAL A 146 15.32 8.17 -23.30
CA VAL A 146 15.60 8.98 -22.08
C VAL A 146 14.32 9.54 -21.42
N PRO A 147 13.35 10.13 -22.15
CA PRO A 147 12.11 10.63 -21.55
C PRO A 147 11.28 9.54 -20.88
N TYR A 148 11.30 8.31 -21.43
CA TYR A 148 10.54 7.18 -20.91
C TYR A 148 11.07 6.73 -19.56
N VAL A 149 12.39 6.48 -19.45
CA VAL A 149 13.02 6.15 -18.16
C VAL A 149 12.87 7.30 -17.15
N SER A 150 13.00 8.54 -17.62
CA SER A 150 12.81 9.73 -16.78
C SER A 150 11.38 9.84 -16.24
N SER A 151 10.38 9.45 -17.04
CA SER A 151 8.99 9.44 -16.61
C SER A 151 8.71 8.38 -15.54
N VAL A 152 9.36 7.21 -15.61
CA VAL A 152 9.30 6.19 -14.55
C VAL A 152 9.92 6.75 -13.27
N LYS A 153 11.14 7.32 -13.35
CA LYS A 153 11.80 7.96 -12.20
C LYS A 153 10.92 9.05 -11.58
N LYS A 154 10.31 9.91 -12.40
CA LYS A 154 9.39 10.95 -11.94
C LYS A 154 8.18 10.35 -11.22
N ARG A 155 7.59 9.29 -11.76
CA ARG A 155 6.44 8.61 -11.16
C ARG A 155 6.79 7.93 -9.84
N MET A 156 7.96 7.31 -9.75
CA MET A 156 8.49 6.73 -8.51
C MET A 156 8.74 7.82 -7.47
N ASN A 157 9.41 8.92 -7.85
CA ASN A 157 9.59 10.07 -6.97
C ASN A 157 8.25 10.62 -6.49
N GLN A 158 7.28 10.82 -7.38
CA GLN A 158 5.94 11.26 -7.01
C GLN A 158 5.25 10.28 -6.07
N ALA A 159 5.35 8.98 -6.32
CA ALA A 159 4.78 7.97 -5.44
C ALA A 159 5.43 8.00 -4.05
N ILE A 160 6.76 8.14 -3.99
CA ILE A 160 7.54 8.25 -2.74
C ILE A 160 7.24 9.57 -2.01
N ASP A 161 7.06 10.67 -2.73
CA ASP A 161 6.66 11.96 -2.16
C ASP A 161 5.24 11.88 -1.61
N ASN A 162 4.34 11.18 -2.32
CA ASN A 162 2.97 10.90 -1.91
C ASN A 162 2.88 9.87 -0.77
N ILE A 163 3.96 9.14 -0.45
CA ILE A 163 4.10 8.50 0.85
C ILE A 163 4.20 9.65 1.86
N PHE A 164 3.04 10.10 2.33
CA PHE A 164 2.92 11.11 3.36
C PHE A 164 3.84 10.74 4.51
N PHE A 165 4.57 11.74 4.99
CA PHE A 165 5.45 11.59 6.12
C PHE A 165 4.74 10.85 7.27
N ILE A 166 5.39 9.80 7.77
CA ILE A 166 5.36 9.49 9.20
C ILE A 166 6.26 10.53 9.90
N GLU A 167 5.90 11.80 9.79
CA GLU A 167 6.34 12.86 10.69
C GLU A 167 5.09 13.25 11.44
N SER A 168 5.16 13.04 12.75
CA SER A 168 4.05 12.84 13.68
C SER A 168 3.34 11.49 13.50
N PHE A 169 2.90 10.93 14.63
CA PHE A 169 1.57 10.33 14.66
C PHE A 169 0.65 11.32 13.95
N GLN A 170 0.44 11.18 12.63
CA GLN A 170 -0.57 11.96 11.97
C GLN A 170 -1.87 11.39 12.47
N ASP A 171 -2.35 12.06 13.50
CA ASP A 171 -3.72 12.07 13.92
C ASP A 171 -4.58 12.12 12.66
N ASP A 172 -5.07 10.95 12.25
CA ASP A 172 -6.40 10.92 11.71
C ASP A 172 -7.27 11.65 12.73
N ASN A 173 -7.84 12.80 12.34
CA ASN A 173 -8.67 13.60 13.27
C ASN A 173 -9.77 12.73 13.90
N SER A 174 -10.17 11.63 13.23
CA SER A 174 -11.11 10.65 13.76
C SER A 174 -10.55 9.80 14.91
N LEU A 175 -9.23 9.74 15.14
CA LEU A 175 -8.61 9.03 16.27
C LEU A 175 -8.31 9.95 17.46
N LYS A 176 -8.15 11.27 17.27
CA LYS A 176 -7.76 12.23 18.34
C LYS A 176 -8.60 12.15 19.62
N SER A 177 -9.87 11.83 19.49
CA SER A 177 -10.85 11.75 20.58
C SER A 177 -10.89 10.36 21.24
N LEU A 178 -10.12 9.39 20.77
CA LEU A 178 -10.03 8.07 21.37
C LEU A 178 -9.26 8.09 22.69
N HIS A 179 -9.58 7.13 23.55
CA HIS A 179 -8.90 6.93 24.81
C HIS A 179 -7.43 6.56 24.58
N LYS A 180 -6.52 7.07 25.42
CA LYS A 180 -5.06 6.90 25.28
C LYS A 180 -4.59 5.46 25.06
N GLU A 181 -5.27 4.50 25.68
CA GLU A 181 -4.94 3.07 25.55
C GLU A 181 -5.32 2.50 24.19
N VAL A 182 -6.44 2.95 23.62
CA VAL A 182 -6.86 2.58 22.26
C VAL A 182 -5.90 3.17 21.24
N LEU A 183 -5.50 4.43 21.43
CA LEU A 183 -4.47 5.06 20.59
C LEU A 183 -3.17 4.25 20.60
N LYS A 184 -2.73 3.85 21.80
CA LYS A 184 -1.51 3.07 21.98
C LYS A 184 -1.55 1.71 21.28
N THR A 185 -2.66 0.99 21.35
CA THR A 185 -2.75 -0.38 20.80
C THR A 185 -3.12 -0.40 19.33
N SER A 186 -3.87 0.59 18.84
CA SER A 186 -4.62 0.44 17.60
C SER A 186 -4.39 1.54 16.57
N SER A 187 -3.81 2.69 16.94
CA SER A 187 -3.59 3.78 15.97
C SER A 187 -2.74 3.33 14.79
N LYS A 188 -1.63 2.63 15.04
CA LYS A 188 -0.76 2.14 13.96
C LYS A 188 -1.48 1.15 13.05
N LEU A 189 -2.13 0.15 13.65
CA LEU A 189 -2.87 -0.88 12.90
C LEU A 189 -4.01 -0.28 12.07
N PHE A 190 -4.69 0.74 12.60
CA PHE A 190 -5.74 1.45 11.89
C PHE A 190 -5.19 2.21 10.67
N ILE A 191 -4.11 2.96 10.86
CA ILE A 191 -3.46 3.74 9.80
C ILE A 191 -2.91 2.82 8.70
N ASP A 192 -2.32 1.69 9.10
CA ASP A 192 -1.75 0.69 8.20
C ASP A 192 -2.83 -0.18 7.49
N GLY A 193 -4.13 0.07 7.72
CA GLY A 193 -5.24 -0.64 7.09
C GLY A 193 -5.55 -2.02 7.69
N TYR A 194 -4.92 -2.40 8.80
CA TYR A 194 -5.16 -3.64 9.53
C TYR A 194 -6.35 -3.53 10.50
N TYR A 195 -7.52 -3.16 9.98
CA TYR A 195 -8.72 -2.83 10.77
C TYR A 195 -9.15 -3.94 11.75
N ARG A 196 -9.23 -5.19 11.28
CA ARG A 196 -9.55 -6.34 12.14
C ARG A 196 -8.59 -6.48 13.32
N GLN A 197 -7.29 -6.32 13.06
CA GLN A 197 -6.27 -6.43 14.10
C GLN A 197 -6.33 -5.23 15.05
N ALA A 198 -6.59 -4.03 14.53
CA ALA A 198 -6.73 -2.82 15.34
C ALA A 198 -7.82 -2.98 16.40
N VAL A 199 -9.00 -3.49 16.03
CA VAL A 199 -10.10 -3.75 16.97
C VAL A 199 -9.73 -4.85 17.97
N LEU A 200 -9.16 -5.96 17.48
CA LEU A 200 -8.78 -7.10 18.32
C LEU A 200 -7.79 -6.70 19.42
N ASP A 201 -6.74 -5.96 19.06
CA ASP A 201 -5.70 -5.53 19.99
C ASP A 201 -6.24 -4.53 21.02
N SER A 202 -7.13 -3.63 20.59
CA SER A 202 -7.87 -2.74 21.50
C SER A 202 -8.73 -3.51 22.51
N ALA A 203 -9.46 -4.53 22.06
CA ALA A 203 -10.29 -5.35 22.93
C ALA A 203 -9.44 -6.14 23.94
N ILE A 204 -8.30 -6.70 23.50
CA ILE A 204 -7.34 -7.35 24.40
C ILE A 204 -6.76 -6.35 25.41
N GLY A 205 -6.44 -5.14 24.98
CA GLY A 205 -6.00 -4.04 25.85
C GLY A 205 -7.03 -3.72 26.95
N LEU A 206 -8.31 -3.66 26.60
CA LEU A 206 -9.40 -3.46 27.57
C LEU A 206 -9.44 -4.56 28.64
N ILE A 207 -9.38 -5.82 28.22
CA ILE A 207 -9.41 -6.98 29.13
C ILE A 207 -8.21 -6.93 30.08
N ASN A 208 -7.01 -6.68 29.56
CA ASN A 208 -5.80 -6.59 30.37
C ASN A 208 -5.90 -5.48 31.42
N ARG A 209 -6.45 -4.32 31.07
CA ARG A 209 -6.66 -3.22 32.03
C ARG A 209 -7.71 -3.56 33.08
N VAL A 210 -8.77 -4.29 32.73
CA VAL A 210 -9.74 -4.77 33.73
C VAL A 210 -9.06 -5.73 34.71
N LYS A 211 -8.25 -6.69 34.23
CA LYS A 211 -7.49 -7.60 35.11
C LYS A 211 -6.58 -6.84 36.06
N GLN A 212 -5.82 -5.87 35.53
CA GLN A 212 -4.91 -5.04 36.32
C GLN A 212 -5.65 -4.22 37.38
N LYS A 213 -6.74 -3.55 37.00
CA LYS A 213 -7.49 -2.67 37.92
C LYS A 213 -8.29 -3.44 38.98
N SER A 214 -8.79 -4.63 38.64
CA SER A 214 -9.55 -5.50 39.55
C SER A 214 -8.70 -6.50 40.34
N LEU A 215 -7.40 -6.63 40.01
CA LEU A 215 -6.49 -7.66 40.53
C LEU A 215 -6.96 -9.10 40.26
N CYS A 216 -7.89 -9.30 39.33
CA CYS A 216 -8.45 -10.60 38.99
C CYS A 216 -7.76 -11.19 37.75
N TYR A 217 -6.70 -11.97 37.97
CA TYR A 217 -5.90 -12.56 36.87
C TYR A 217 -6.33 -13.97 36.46
N LYS A 218 -7.09 -14.68 37.30
CA LYS A 218 -7.51 -16.07 37.06
C LYS A 218 -8.68 -16.21 36.08
N LEU A 219 -9.44 -15.14 35.88
CA LEU A 219 -10.59 -15.11 34.98
C LEU A 219 -10.22 -14.38 33.69
N ASP A 220 -10.91 -14.71 32.61
CA ASP A 220 -10.76 -14.04 31.31
C ASP A 220 -12.14 -13.83 30.67
N ASN A 221 -12.19 -13.01 29.63
CA ASN A 221 -13.37 -12.78 28.79
C ASN A 221 -14.65 -12.45 29.56
N THR A 222 -15.78 -13.02 29.14
CA THR A 222 -17.11 -12.82 29.73
C THR A 222 -17.14 -13.15 31.22
N PRO A 223 -16.59 -14.29 31.71
CA PRO A 223 -16.50 -14.56 33.15
C PRO A 223 -15.81 -13.46 33.96
N LEU A 224 -14.73 -12.87 33.43
CA LEU A 224 -14.04 -11.75 34.08
C LEU A 224 -14.98 -10.55 34.21
N MET A 225 -15.62 -10.14 33.10
CA MET A 225 -16.48 -8.95 33.09
C MET A 225 -17.69 -9.11 34.02
N GLN A 226 -18.33 -10.28 34.01
CA GLN A 226 -19.49 -10.58 34.86
C GLN A 226 -19.14 -10.61 36.35
N THR A 227 -17.94 -11.09 36.70
CA THR A 227 -17.49 -11.13 38.09
C THR A 227 -17.09 -9.75 38.58
N VAL A 228 -16.26 -9.04 37.79
CA VAL A 228 -15.68 -7.76 38.20
C VAL A 228 -16.73 -6.65 38.31
N PHE A 229 -17.71 -6.63 37.41
CA PHE A 229 -18.73 -5.58 37.35
C PHE A 229 -20.12 -6.02 37.86
N SER A 230 -20.21 -7.15 38.58
CA SER A 230 -21.47 -7.67 39.13
C SER A 230 -22.30 -6.59 39.86
N PRO A 231 -23.63 -6.54 39.70
CA PRO A 231 -24.47 -5.54 40.37
C PRO A 231 -24.63 -5.80 41.87
N ASN A 232 -24.43 -7.06 42.29
CA ASN A 232 -24.63 -7.49 43.67
C ASN A 232 -23.37 -7.34 44.50
N LYS A 233 -22.22 -7.71 43.94
CA LYS A 233 -20.92 -7.61 44.60
C LYS A 233 -19.85 -7.19 43.58
N PRO A 234 -19.85 -5.92 43.12
CA PRO A 234 -18.86 -5.44 42.16
C PRO A 234 -17.49 -5.34 42.82
N ILE A 235 -16.46 -5.79 42.11
CA ILE A 235 -15.06 -5.50 42.45
C ILE A 235 -14.73 -4.09 41.97
N LEU A 236 -15.19 -3.74 40.75
CA LEU A 236 -15.12 -2.40 40.20
C LEU A 236 -16.53 -1.81 40.09
N GLU A 237 -16.81 -0.81 40.91
CA GLU A 237 -18.06 -0.06 40.88
C GLU A 237 -17.95 1.10 39.87
N ILE A 238 -18.79 1.09 38.85
CA ILE A 238 -18.93 2.19 37.87
C ILE A 238 -20.11 3.09 38.25
N ALA A 239 -21.22 2.49 38.71
CA ALA A 239 -22.43 3.21 39.10
C ALA A 239 -22.97 2.73 40.45
N LYS A 240 -23.61 3.65 41.21
CA LYS A 240 -24.26 3.32 42.49
C LYS A 240 -25.60 2.59 42.32
N ASN A 241 -26.31 2.86 41.24
CA ASN A 241 -27.58 2.19 40.93
C ASN A 241 -27.29 0.80 40.34
N LYS A 242 -27.94 -0.24 40.90
CA LYS A 242 -27.71 -1.63 40.52
C LYS A 242 -28.06 -1.94 39.06
N ASP A 243 -29.14 -1.36 38.54
CA ASP A 243 -29.59 -1.59 37.16
C ASP A 243 -28.61 -0.96 36.16
N ILE A 244 -28.09 0.23 36.48
CA ILE A 244 -27.07 0.90 35.66
C ILE A 244 -25.75 0.13 35.69
N GLN A 245 -25.33 -0.34 36.88
CA GLN A 245 -24.14 -1.18 37.03
C GLN A 245 -24.27 -2.49 36.22
N GLN A 246 -25.43 -3.13 36.28
CA GLN A 246 -25.75 -4.32 35.49
C GLN A 246 -25.67 -4.02 33.98
N GLY A 247 -26.19 -2.88 33.54
CA GLY A 247 -26.08 -2.42 32.15
C GLY A 247 -24.63 -2.30 31.70
N PHE A 248 -23.76 -1.68 32.50
CA PHE A 248 -22.33 -1.61 32.18
C PHE A 248 -21.67 -2.98 32.15
N MET A 249 -21.97 -3.87 33.10
CA MET A 249 -21.48 -5.24 33.08
C MET A 249 -21.81 -5.95 31.75
N TRP A 250 -23.04 -5.76 31.24
CA TRP A 250 -23.45 -6.31 29.94
C TRP A 250 -22.72 -5.67 28.77
N LEU A 251 -22.52 -4.35 28.76
CA LEU A 251 -21.76 -3.67 27.71
C LEU A 251 -20.32 -4.20 27.62
N PHE A 252 -19.62 -4.33 28.76
CA PHE A 252 -18.28 -4.90 28.79
C PHE A 252 -18.26 -6.36 28.33
N SER A 253 -19.21 -7.17 28.80
CA SER A 253 -19.32 -8.58 28.42
C SER A 253 -19.60 -8.76 26.92
N GLY A 254 -20.56 -7.99 26.40
CA GLY A 254 -20.97 -7.99 25.00
C GLY A 254 -19.85 -7.52 24.08
N ALA A 255 -19.11 -6.46 24.47
CA ALA A 255 -17.96 -5.98 23.70
C ALA A 255 -16.88 -7.06 23.54
N VAL A 256 -16.55 -7.78 24.62
CA VAL A 256 -15.55 -8.85 24.55
C VAL A 256 -16.06 -10.02 23.69
N MET A 257 -17.33 -10.42 23.84
CA MET A 257 -17.90 -11.50 23.03
C MET A 257 -17.97 -11.14 21.55
N ALA A 258 -18.40 -9.94 21.21
CA ALA A 258 -18.59 -9.52 19.82
C ALA A 258 -17.26 -9.16 19.14
N LEU A 259 -16.41 -8.37 19.79
CA LEU A 259 -15.25 -7.75 19.13
C LEU A 259 -13.96 -8.57 19.25
N ARG A 260 -13.79 -9.34 20.32
CA ARG A 260 -12.64 -10.25 20.46
C ARG A 260 -12.92 -11.59 19.81
N ASN A 261 -14.03 -12.25 20.16
CA ASN A 261 -14.25 -13.64 19.73
C ASN A 261 -14.58 -13.74 18.22
N ALA A 262 -15.36 -12.82 17.65
CA ALA A 262 -15.66 -12.86 16.21
C ALA A 262 -14.39 -12.66 15.36
N ASN A 263 -13.51 -11.74 15.78
CA ASN A 263 -12.28 -11.40 15.07
C ASN A 263 -11.13 -12.39 15.30
N ALA A 264 -11.21 -13.24 16.33
CA ALA A 264 -10.22 -14.28 16.61
C ALA A 264 -10.49 -15.61 15.87
N HIS A 265 -11.75 -15.87 15.47
CA HIS A 265 -12.16 -17.17 14.90
C HIS A 265 -12.44 -17.17 13.39
N ASN A 266 -12.65 -16.01 12.75
CA ASN A 266 -12.92 -15.92 11.31
C ASN A 266 -11.90 -15.03 10.59
N LEU A 267 -11.04 -15.64 9.75
CA LEU A 267 -10.01 -14.94 8.96
C LEU A 267 -10.57 -14.12 7.79
N ASN A 268 -11.79 -14.41 7.35
CA ASN A 268 -12.44 -13.76 6.20
C ASN A 268 -13.32 -12.55 6.58
N CYS A 269 -13.22 -12.06 7.82
CA CYS A 269 -13.98 -10.90 8.25
C CYS A 269 -13.39 -9.61 7.66
N LEU A 270 -14.02 -9.10 6.60
CA LEU A 270 -13.73 -7.79 6.04
C LEU A 270 -14.43 -6.74 6.92
N ILE A 271 -13.64 -5.94 7.63
CA ILE A 271 -14.12 -4.78 8.40
C ILE A 271 -13.74 -3.53 7.59
N THR A 272 -14.72 -2.68 7.31
CA THR A 272 -14.46 -1.38 6.66
C THR A 272 -13.76 -0.41 7.61
N ARG A 273 -13.19 0.66 7.06
CA ARG A 273 -12.53 1.69 7.87
C ARG A 273 -13.50 2.33 8.86
N GLU A 274 -14.73 2.59 8.42
CA GLU A 274 -15.80 3.22 9.20
C GLU A 274 -16.26 2.31 10.34
N GLU A 275 -16.54 1.02 10.06
CA GLU A 275 -16.88 0.03 11.09
C GLU A 275 -15.76 -0.13 12.11
N CYS A 276 -14.50 -0.10 11.66
CA CYS A 276 -13.36 -0.15 12.56
C CYS A 276 -13.33 1.07 13.50
N LEU A 277 -13.57 2.28 12.99
CA LEU A 277 -13.64 3.48 13.82
C LEU A 277 -14.75 3.35 14.87
N GLU A 278 -15.96 2.99 14.47
CA GLU A 278 -17.10 2.83 15.39
C GLU A 278 -16.77 1.86 16.53
N GLN A 279 -16.15 0.73 16.21
CA GLN A 279 -15.73 -0.26 17.21
C GLN A 279 -14.62 0.27 18.13
N LEU A 280 -13.63 0.99 17.60
CA LEU A 280 -12.59 1.64 18.41
C LEU A 280 -13.16 2.73 19.32
N TYR A 281 -14.14 3.50 18.85
CA TYR A 281 -14.86 4.49 19.66
C TYR A 281 -15.64 3.84 20.80
N PHE A 282 -16.30 2.72 20.53
CA PHE A 282 -17.00 1.97 21.57
C PHE A 282 -16.02 1.42 22.63
N ILE A 283 -14.90 0.81 22.21
CA ILE A 283 -13.87 0.34 23.16
C ILE A 283 -13.26 1.50 23.95
N SER A 284 -13.03 2.64 23.29
CA SER A 284 -12.57 3.89 23.92
C SER A 284 -13.53 4.37 25.01
N HIS A 285 -14.85 4.32 24.76
CA HIS A 285 -15.86 4.64 25.76
C HIS A 285 -15.77 3.71 26.98
N LEU A 286 -15.62 2.40 26.76
CA LEU A 286 -15.46 1.43 27.85
C LEU A 286 -14.20 1.67 28.68
N HIS A 287 -13.09 2.07 28.05
CA HIS A 287 -11.90 2.49 28.80
C HIS A 287 -12.14 3.71 29.68
N ARG A 288 -12.91 4.70 29.23
CA ARG A 288 -13.26 5.88 30.05
C ARG A 288 -14.14 5.50 31.23
N LEU A 289 -15.10 4.60 31.03
CA LEU A 289 -15.89 4.04 32.13
C LEU A 289 -14.99 3.29 33.12
N LEU A 290 -14.06 2.47 32.63
CA LEU A 290 -13.08 1.78 33.46
C LEU A 290 -12.24 2.77 34.27
N ASP A 291 -11.79 3.88 33.68
CA ASP A 291 -11.04 4.92 34.38
C ASP A 291 -11.82 5.49 35.56
N SER A 292 -13.11 5.79 35.36
CA SER A 292 -14.00 6.30 36.41
C SER A 292 -14.39 5.28 37.49
N SER A 293 -14.17 3.98 37.25
CA SER A 293 -14.55 2.94 38.21
C SER A 293 -13.74 3.00 39.50
N LYS A 294 -14.38 2.66 40.62
CA LYS A 294 -13.78 2.59 41.95
C LYS A 294 -13.60 1.15 42.37
N LEU A 295 -12.39 0.83 42.83
CA LEU A 295 -12.12 -0.46 43.46
C LEU A 295 -12.86 -0.52 44.79
N LYS A 296 -13.73 -1.50 44.96
CA LYS A 296 -14.33 -1.80 46.26
C LYS A 296 -13.37 -2.67 47.05
N PRO A 297 -13.04 -2.30 48.31
CA PRO A 297 -12.33 -3.22 49.18
C PRO A 297 -13.15 -4.51 49.33
N MET A 298 -12.48 -5.65 49.25
CA MET A 298 -13.09 -6.98 49.35
C MET A 298 -13.74 -7.23 50.71
#